data_AF-E6VMY3-F1
#
_entry.id   AF-E6VMY3-F1
#
_cell.length_a   1.000
_cell.length_b   1.000
_cell.length_c   1.000
_cell.angle_alpha   90.00
_cell.angle_beta   90.00
_cell.angle_gamma   90.00
#
_symmetry.space_group_name_H-M   'P 1'
#
loop_
_entity.id
_entity.type
_entity.pdbx_description
1 polymer ?
#
loop_
_entity_poly.entity_id
_entity_poly.type
_entity_poly.pdbx_seq_one_letter_code
_entity_poly.pdbx_strand_id
1 'polypeptide(L)'
;MLPAPLTRITGWFRAYADNPDPLAATGNLVALVLASNGPFYPLYVALVAGSGGMPWLLLTLLSFPCFLAVPALARIHSQVGRITLSLIATGNTVFCTWLLGAPSGVELFLLPCAMLASVLFRPNERLIMLPLAGLPVAAYLLLHDRYGPPPHIYQAAEYAGLFSMNAFSAAMISIFIGMVFARLFREPATSPSDV
;
A
#
# COMPACT_ATOMS: atom_id res chain seq x y z
N MET A 1 15.57 -6.62 -24.74
CA MET A 1 14.26 -6.89 -25.37
C MET A 1 13.52 -7.90 -24.50
N LEU A 2 12.36 -7.56 -23.95
CA LEU A 2 11.57 -8.51 -23.14
C LEU A 2 10.89 -9.53 -24.06
N PRO A 3 10.78 -10.80 -23.66
CA PRO A 3 10.05 -11.82 -24.42
C PRO A 3 8.57 -11.44 -24.59
N ALA A 4 7.97 -11.81 -25.73
CA ALA A 4 6.60 -11.45 -26.14
C ALA A 4 5.47 -11.66 -25.10
N PRO A 5 5.46 -12.70 -24.24
CA PRO A 5 4.46 -12.79 -23.19
C PRO A 5 4.63 -11.72 -22.10
N LEU A 6 5.88 -11.35 -21.75
CA LEU A 6 6.16 -10.31 -20.76
C LEU A 6 5.78 -8.92 -21.27
N THR A 7 5.91 -8.66 -22.58
CA THR A 7 5.44 -7.39 -23.17
C THR A 7 3.92 -7.26 -23.16
N ARG A 8 3.18 -8.36 -23.35
CA ARG A 8 1.71 -8.36 -23.22
C ARG A 8 1.25 -8.12 -21.79
N ILE A 9 1.86 -8.80 -20.83
CA ILE A 9 1.53 -8.64 -19.41
C ILE A 9 1.83 -7.20 -18.96
N THR A 10 3.01 -6.68 -19.27
CA THR A 10 3.37 -5.28 -18.93
C THR A 10 2.46 -4.25 -19.63
N GLY A 11 2.05 -4.50 -20.87
CA GLY A 11 1.06 -3.67 -21.57
C GLY A 11 -0.30 -3.67 -20.88
N TRP A 12 -0.77 -4.83 -20.44
CA TRP A 12 -2.02 -4.95 -19.69
C TRP A 12 -1.95 -4.22 -18.34
N PHE A 13 -0.87 -4.42 -17.57
CA PHE A 13 -0.68 -3.72 -16.28
C PHE A 13 -0.66 -2.21 -16.45
N ARG A 14 0.02 -1.69 -17.49
CA ARG A 14 0.03 -0.25 -17.79
C ARG A 14 -1.37 0.25 -18.16
N ALA A 15 -2.08 -0.44 -19.05
CA ALA A 15 -3.45 -0.08 -19.43
C ALA A 15 -4.44 -0.19 -18.25
N TYR A 16 -4.17 -1.07 -17.28
CA TYR A 16 -4.97 -1.18 -16.08
C TYR A 16 -4.70 -0.05 -15.08
N ALA A 17 -3.45 0.37 -14.94
CA ALA A 17 -3.06 1.48 -14.09
C ALA A 17 -3.44 2.86 -14.65
N ASP A 18 -3.56 2.97 -15.97
CA ASP A 18 -3.76 4.24 -16.66
C ASP A 18 -5.04 4.98 -16.21
N ASN A 19 -4.93 6.31 -16.12
CA ASN A 19 -6.03 7.18 -15.74
C ASN A 19 -5.80 8.61 -16.27
N PRO A 20 -6.84 9.32 -16.74
CA PRO A 20 -6.70 10.72 -17.16
C PRO A 20 -6.22 11.67 -16.05
N ASP A 21 -6.49 11.35 -14.77
CA ASP A 21 -5.94 12.08 -13.64
C ASP A 21 -4.58 11.49 -13.23
N PRO A 22 -3.47 12.23 -13.37
CA PRO A 22 -2.12 11.70 -13.12
C PRO A 22 -1.91 11.22 -11.67
N LEU A 23 -2.59 11.85 -10.70
CA LEU A 23 -2.54 11.41 -9.29
C LEU A 23 -3.21 10.04 -9.11
N ALA A 24 -4.33 9.81 -9.80
CA ALA A 24 -5.00 8.52 -9.78
C ALA A 24 -4.20 7.46 -10.55
N ALA A 25 -3.58 7.80 -11.69
CA ALA A 25 -2.70 6.88 -12.41
C ALA A 25 -1.48 6.46 -11.55
N THR A 26 -0.84 7.41 -10.87
CA THR A 26 0.26 7.14 -9.94
C THR A 26 -0.20 6.32 -8.74
N GLY A 27 -1.37 6.64 -8.18
CA GLY A 27 -2.00 5.84 -7.12
C GLY A 27 -2.31 4.41 -7.55
N ASN A 28 -2.83 4.22 -8.76
CA ASN A 28 -3.10 2.89 -9.32
C ASN A 28 -1.82 2.06 -9.44
N LEU A 29 -0.70 2.67 -9.85
CA LEU A 29 0.60 1.99 -9.88
C LEU A 29 1.00 1.50 -8.48
N VAL A 30 0.89 2.35 -7.46
CA VAL A 30 1.16 1.97 -6.07
C VAL A 30 0.22 0.83 -5.63
N ALA A 31 -1.07 0.94 -5.94
CA ALA A 31 -2.05 -0.11 -5.63
C ALA A 31 -1.69 -1.45 -6.27
N LEU A 32 -1.19 -1.46 -7.50
CA LEU A 32 -0.77 -2.69 -8.18
C LEU A 32 0.51 -3.29 -7.59
N VAL A 33 1.44 -2.47 -7.12
CA VAL A 33 2.61 -2.95 -6.37
C VAL A 33 2.18 -3.60 -5.06
N LEU A 34 1.26 -2.97 -4.32
CA LEU A 34 0.71 -3.51 -3.07
C LEU A 34 -0.11 -4.79 -3.31
N ALA A 35 -0.94 -4.82 -4.36
CA ALA A 35 -1.64 -6.02 -4.78
C ALA A 35 -0.63 -7.13 -5.09
N SER A 36 0.41 -6.85 -5.86
CA SER A 36 1.43 -7.85 -6.21
C SER A 36 2.13 -8.43 -4.97
N ASN A 37 2.23 -7.68 -3.87
CA ASN A 37 2.79 -8.18 -2.62
C ASN A 37 1.87 -9.18 -1.89
N GLY A 38 0.55 -8.96 -1.95
CA GLY A 38 -0.48 -9.77 -1.29
C GLY A 38 -0.25 -11.30 -1.34
N PRO A 39 -0.10 -11.92 -2.52
CA PRO A 39 0.09 -13.37 -2.64
C PRO A 39 1.42 -13.89 -2.10
N PHE A 40 2.45 -13.05 -1.99
CA PHE A 40 3.78 -13.46 -1.50
C PHE A 40 3.98 -13.18 -0.02
N TYR A 41 3.20 -12.28 0.58
CA TYR A 41 3.36 -11.91 1.99
C TYR A 41 3.30 -13.09 2.96
N PRO A 42 2.33 -14.04 2.87
CA PRO A 42 2.31 -15.22 3.72
C PRO A 42 3.57 -16.09 3.57
N LEU A 43 4.16 -16.14 2.37
CA LEU A 43 5.37 -16.91 2.11
C LEU A 43 6.58 -16.29 2.82
N TYR A 44 6.74 -14.97 2.75
CA TYR A 44 7.83 -14.27 3.44
C TYR A 44 7.71 -14.42 4.96
N VAL A 45 6.51 -14.27 5.50
CA VAL A 45 6.26 -14.48 6.94
C VAL A 45 6.59 -15.92 7.33
N ALA A 46 6.15 -16.92 6.56
CA ALA A 46 6.43 -18.32 6.85
C ALA A 46 7.92 -18.67 6.79
N LEU A 47 8.70 -18.00 5.93
CA LEU A 47 10.15 -18.16 5.85
C LEU A 47 10.87 -17.54 7.05
N VAL A 48 10.36 -16.45 7.60
CA VAL A 48 11.00 -15.69 8.69
C VAL A 48 10.60 -16.20 10.08
N ALA A 49 9.33 -16.55 10.26
CA ALA A 49 8.72 -16.85 11.55
C ALA A 49 8.11 -18.26 11.63
N GLY A 50 8.33 -19.08 10.61
CA GLY A 50 7.76 -20.43 10.51
C GLY A 50 6.30 -20.46 10.07
N SER A 51 5.81 -21.67 9.77
CA SER A 51 4.47 -21.89 9.21
C SER A 51 3.37 -22.14 10.26
N GLY A 52 3.67 -22.00 11.56
CA GLY A 52 2.72 -22.28 12.64
C GLY A 52 1.42 -21.45 12.58
N GLY A 53 1.51 -20.21 12.11
CA GLY A 53 0.38 -19.30 11.93
C GLY A 53 -0.31 -19.36 10.56
N MET A 54 0.05 -20.30 9.67
CA MET A 54 -0.33 -20.26 8.25
C MET A 54 -1.84 -20.06 7.97
N PRO A 55 -2.79 -20.75 8.65
CA PRO A 55 -4.21 -20.54 8.39
C PRO A 55 -4.66 -19.08 8.57
N TRP A 56 -4.11 -18.41 9.58
CA TRP A 56 -4.37 -17.00 9.85
C TRP A 56 -3.66 -16.11 8.83
N LEU A 57 -2.40 -16.40 8.51
CA LEU A 57 -1.62 -15.66 7.50
C LEU A 57 -2.29 -15.63 6.13
N LEU A 58 -2.97 -16.71 5.73
CA LEU A 58 -3.69 -16.74 4.45
C LEU A 58 -4.81 -15.69 4.38
N LEU A 59 -5.30 -15.16 5.51
CA LEU A 59 -6.27 -14.08 5.51
C LEU A 59 -5.69 -12.76 4.97
N THR A 60 -4.36 -12.56 4.99
CA THR A 60 -3.75 -11.38 4.34
C THR A 60 -3.92 -11.41 2.81
N LEU A 61 -4.24 -12.56 2.22
CA LEU A 61 -4.58 -12.67 0.81
C LEU A 61 -5.86 -11.90 0.47
N LEU A 62 -6.74 -11.62 1.44
CA LEU A 62 -7.93 -10.80 1.22
C LEU A 62 -7.59 -9.38 0.76
N SER A 63 -6.40 -8.88 1.08
CA SER A 63 -5.94 -7.57 0.66
C SER A 63 -5.62 -7.50 -0.84
N PHE A 64 -5.31 -8.64 -1.47
CA PHE A 64 -5.05 -8.71 -2.91
C PHE A 64 -6.21 -8.18 -3.77
N PRO A 65 -7.44 -8.73 -3.67
CA PRO A 65 -8.57 -8.22 -4.45
C PRO A 65 -8.93 -6.78 -4.06
N CYS A 66 -8.73 -6.37 -2.80
CA CYS A 66 -8.97 -5.01 -2.35
C CYS A 66 -8.06 -4.00 -3.09
N PHE A 67 -6.75 -4.25 -3.15
CA PHE A 67 -5.84 -3.38 -3.88
C PHE A 67 -6.06 -3.45 -5.41
N LEU A 68 -6.44 -4.61 -5.96
CA LEU A 68 -6.82 -4.71 -7.37
C LEU A 68 -8.09 -3.93 -7.72
N ALA A 69 -9.00 -3.71 -6.76
CA ALA A 69 -10.21 -2.93 -7.01
C ALA A 69 -9.93 -1.42 -7.17
N VAL A 70 -8.79 -0.92 -6.69
CA VAL A 70 -8.45 0.51 -6.73
C VAL A 70 -8.44 1.06 -8.17
N PRO A 71 -7.71 0.48 -9.15
CA PRO A 71 -7.74 0.99 -10.52
C PRO A 71 -9.11 0.83 -11.19
N ALA A 72 -9.88 -0.23 -10.85
CA ALA A 72 -11.24 -0.39 -11.35
C ALA A 72 -12.16 0.75 -10.87
N LEU A 73 -12.07 1.14 -9.60
CA LEU A 73 -12.83 2.24 -9.03
C LEU A 73 -12.34 3.61 -9.55
N ALA A 74 -11.04 3.75 -9.79
CA ALA A 74 -10.47 4.95 -10.39
C ALA A 74 -10.98 5.22 -11.82
N ARG A 75 -11.38 4.18 -12.56
CA ARG A 75 -12.00 4.31 -13.89
C ARG A 75 -13.42 4.86 -13.83
N ILE A 76 -14.14 4.62 -12.74
CA ILE A 76 -15.46 5.22 -12.51
C ILE A 76 -15.28 6.69 -12.15
N HIS A 77 -14.41 6.96 -11.17
CA HIS A 77 -14.08 8.31 -10.76
C HIS A 77 -12.70 8.35 -10.10
N SER A 78 -11.78 9.17 -10.64
CA SER A 78 -10.38 9.24 -10.20
C SER A 78 -10.24 9.49 -8.69
N GLN A 79 -11.05 10.39 -8.14
CA GLN A 79 -11.07 10.67 -6.69
C GLN A 79 -11.52 9.46 -5.85
N VAL A 80 -12.47 8.65 -6.32
CA VAL A 80 -12.94 7.45 -5.60
C VAL A 80 -11.82 6.43 -5.51
N GLY A 81 -11.06 6.24 -6.59
CA GLY A 81 -9.85 5.39 -6.57
C GLY A 81 -8.83 5.84 -5.53
N ARG A 82 -8.54 7.14 -5.46
CA ARG A 82 -7.57 7.72 -4.51
C ARG A 82 -8.01 7.61 -3.05
N ILE A 83 -9.29 7.85 -2.77
CA ILE A 83 -9.89 7.64 -1.44
C ILE A 83 -9.79 6.15 -1.06
N THR A 84 -10.21 5.29 -1.97
CA THR A 84 -10.21 3.83 -1.75
C THR A 84 -8.81 3.31 -1.45
N LEU A 85 -7.80 3.75 -2.19
CA LEU A 85 -6.40 3.38 -1.94
C LEU A 85 -5.95 3.75 -0.53
N SER A 86 -6.28 4.97 -0.09
CA SER A 86 -5.90 5.47 1.24
C SER A 86 -6.56 4.65 2.36
N LEU A 87 -7.84 4.33 2.20
CA LEU A 87 -8.60 3.52 3.16
C LEU A 87 -8.12 2.07 3.20
N ILE A 88 -7.92 1.43 2.04
CA ILE A 88 -7.47 0.04 1.95
C ILE A 88 -6.06 -0.10 2.49
N ALA A 89 -5.14 0.81 2.19
CA ALA A 89 -3.78 0.78 2.73
C ALA A 89 -3.80 0.80 4.27
N THR A 90 -4.54 1.75 4.85
CA THR A 90 -4.65 1.90 6.31
C THR A 90 -5.35 0.70 6.94
N GLY A 91 -6.48 0.28 6.39
CA GLY A 91 -7.26 -0.86 6.88
C GLY A 91 -6.47 -2.16 6.80
N ASN A 92 -5.74 -2.40 5.72
CA ASN A 92 -4.84 -3.53 5.58
C ASN A 92 -3.75 -3.53 6.66
N THR A 93 -3.11 -2.39 6.93
CA THR A 93 -2.08 -2.31 7.98
C THR A 93 -2.66 -2.61 9.36
N VAL A 94 -3.83 -2.05 9.69
CA VAL A 94 -4.53 -2.33 10.95
C VAL A 94 -4.90 -3.80 11.06
N PHE A 95 -5.46 -4.38 10.00
CA PHE A 95 -5.85 -5.78 9.94
C PHE A 95 -4.65 -6.73 10.10
N CYS A 96 -3.57 -6.50 9.36
CA CYS A 96 -2.36 -7.32 9.45
C CYS A 96 -1.65 -7.15 10.80
N THR A 97 -1.71 -5.96 11.41
CA THR A 97 -1.20 -5.74 12.77
C THR A 97 -1.99 -6.54 13.78
N TRP A 98 -3.32 -6.56 13.69
CA TRP A 98 -4.15 -7.40 14.54
C TRP A 98 -3.82 -8.90 14.37
N LEU A 99 -3.61 -9.33 13.12
CA LEU A 99 -3.35 -10.72 12.78
C LEU A 99 -1.99 -11.24 13.30
N LEU A 100 -0.95 -10.42 13.18
CA LEU A 100 0.42 -10.78 13.54
C LEU A 100 0.82 -10.33 14.95
N GLY A 101 0.15 -9.31 15.48
CA GLY A 101 0.50 -8.62 16.72
C GLY A 101 1.43 -7.42 16.48
N ALA A 102 1.31 -6.40 17.32
CA ALA A 102 2.13 -5.19 17.28
C ALA A 102 3.66 -5.45 17.26
N PRO A 103 4.21 -6.44 17.98
CA PRO A 103 5.65 -6.75 17.94
C PRO A 103 6.19 -7.13 16.56
N SER A 104 5.33 -7.53 15.61
CA SER A 104 5.72 -7.83 14.23
C SER A 104 6.18 -6.61 13.43
N GLY A 105 5.95 -5.38 13.91
CA GLY A 105 6.36 -4.14 13.24
C GLY A 105 5.49 -3.75 12.04
N VAL A 106 4.36 -4.42 11.80
CA VAL A 106 3.43 -4.07 10.70
C VAL A 106 2.86 -2.66 10.85
N GLU A 107 2.71 -2.15 12.08
CA GLU A 107 2.24 -0.77 12.33
C GLU A 107 3.12 0.30 11.68
N LEU A 108 4.39 0.00 11.40
CA LEU A 108 5.28 0.92 10.71
C LEU A 108 4.75 1.34 9.34
N PHE A 109 3.90 0.52 8.71
CA PHE A 109 3.25 0.85 7.45
C PHE A 109 2.20 1.96 7.56
N LEU A 110 1.76 2.34 8.77
CA LEU A 110 0.87 3.49 8.96
C LEU A 110 1.53 4.80 8.52
N LEU A 111 2.87 4.90 8.62
CA LEU A 111 3.63 6.05 8.14
C LEU A 111 3.55 6.20 6.60
N PRO A 112 3.91 5.21 5.76
CA PRO A 112 3.69 5.30 4.33
C PRO A 112 2.21 5.45 3.96
N CYS A 113 1.26 4.91 4.74
CA CYS A 113 -0.16 5.16 4.50
C CYS A 113 -0.51 6.64 4.65
N ALA A 114 -0.04 7.30 5.71
CA ALA A 114 -0.27 8.74 5.92
C ALA A 114 0.42 9.58 4.85
N MET A 115 1.66 9.22 4.50
CA MET A 115 2.41 9.85 3.42
C MET A 115 1.67 9.72 2.08
N LEU A 116 1.22 8.50 1.74
CA LEU A 116 0.49 8.21 0.51
C LEU A 116 -0.79 9.03 0.41
N ALA A 117 -1.61 9.03 1.48
CA ALA A 117 -2.81 9.86 1.54
C ALA A 117 -2.47 11.35 1.41
N SER A 118 -1.35 11.82 1.93
CA SER A 118 -0.94 13.23 1.83
C SER A 118 -0.55 13.65 0.40
N VAL A 119 -0.01 12.73 -0.41
CA VAL A 119 0.44 13.03 -1.79
C VAL A 119 -0.60 12.69 -2.86
N LEU A 120 -1.63 11.91 -2.53
CA LEU A 120 -2.68 11.52 -3.48
C LEU A 120 -3.63 12.67 -3.84
N PHE A 121 -3.74 13.72 -3.01
CA PHE A 121 -4.76 14.76 -3.18
C PHE A 121 -4.16 16.11 -3.53
N ARG A 122 -4.92 16.90 -4.29
CA ARG A 122 -4.55 18.27 -4.68
C ARG A 122 -4.78 19.23 -3.49
N PRO A 123 -4.13 20.40 -3.48
CA PRO A 123 -4.37 21.42 -2.44
C PRO A 123 -5.83 21.87 -2.30
N ASN A 124 -6.64 21.80 -3.37
CA ASN A 124 -8.07 22.14 -3.30
C ASN A 124 -8.93 21.00 -2.68
N GLU A 125 -8.39 19.81 -2.53
CA GLU A 125 -9.07 18.62 -1.97
C GLU A 125 -8.70 18.40 -0.48
N ARG A 126 -8.16 19.42 0.20
CA ARG A 126 -7.66 19.35 1.58
C ARG A 126 -8.65 18.77 2.58
N LEU A 127 -9.94 19.08 2.41
CA LEU A 127 -11.00 18.57 3.29
C LEU A 127 -11.13 17.04 3.25
N ILE A 128 -10.68 16.40 2.17
CA ILE A 128 -10.64 14.95 2.00
C ILE A 128 -9.27 14.40 2.37
N MET A 129 -8.22 15.11 1.95
CA MET A 129 -6.83 14.74 2.22
C MET A 129 -6.53 14.64 3.73
N LEU A 130 -6.89 15.69 4.49
CA LEU A 130 -6.54 15.78 5.92
C LEU A 130 -7.12 14.63 6.75
N PRO A 131 -8.41 14.28 6.67
CA PRO A 131 -8.92 13.13 7.42
C PRO A 131 -8.29 11.82 6.95
N LEU A 132 -8.01 11.63 5.66
CA LEU A 132 -7.39 10.40 5.17
C LEU A 132 -5.91 10.27 5.56
N ALA A 133 -5.17 11.37 5.60
CA ALA A 133 -3.78 11.42 6.06
C ALA A 133 -3.69 11.32 7.60
N GLY A 134 -4.68 11.87 8.31
CA GLY A 134 -4.79 11.75 9.76
C GLY A 134 -5.24 10.36 10.23
N LEU A 135 -5.97 9.61 9.39
CA LEU A 135 -6.52 8.30 9.75
C LEU A 135 -5.46 7.27 10.20
N PRO A 136 -4.33 7.08 9.50
CA PRO A 136 -3.25 6.19 9.98
C PRO A 136 -2.66 6.61 11.32
N VAL A 137 -2.53 7.93 11.55
CA VAL A 137 -2.03 8.47 12.82
C VAL A 137 -3.03 8.20 13.94
N ALA A 138 -4.31 8.45 13.68
CA ALA A 138 -5.37 8.13 14.63
C ALA A 138 -5.43 6.61 14.90
N ALA A 139 -5.29 5.77 13.89
CA ALA A 139 -5.25 4.32 14.03
C ALA A 139 -4.11 3.89 14.97
N TYR A 140 -2.89 4.43 14.78
CA TYR A 140 -1.77 4.16 15.68
C TYR A 140 -2.09 4.60 17.12
N LEU A 141 -2.49 5.85 17.33
CA LEU A 141 -2.77 6.40 18.66
C LEU A 141 -3.89 5.68 19.41
N LEU A 142 -4.88 5.16 18.67
CA LEU A 142 -6.04 4.50 19.25
C LEU A 142 -5.86 3.01 19.44
N LEU A 143 -5.07 2.33 18.59
CA LEU A 143 -4.98 0.88 18.55
C LEU A 143 -3.64 0.30 19.03
N HIS A 144 -2.56 1.08 19.04
CA HIS A 144 -1.27 0.61 19.56
C HIS A 144 -1.45 0.07 20.99
N ASP A 145 -0.93 -1.13 21.24
CA ASP A 145 -1.12 -1.92 22.47
C ASP A 145 -2.57 -2.30 22.84
N ARG A 146 -3.55 -2.05 21.97
CA ARG A 146 -4.99 -2.28 22.22
C ARG A 146 -5.67 -3.25 21.24
N TYR A 147 -4.91 -3.89 20.37
CA TYR A 147 -5.42 -4.91 19.42
C TYR A 147 -5.94 -6.19 20.09
N GLY A 148 -5.57 -6.44 21.34
CA GLY A 148 -5.73 -7.76 21.97
C GLY A 148 -4.68 -8.77 21.48
N PRO A 149 -4.73 -10.01 21.99
CA PRO A 149 -3.78 -11.05 21.57
C PRO A 149 -4.04 -11.46 20.10
N PRO A 150 -2.98 -11.63 19.29
CA PRO A 150 -3.12 -12.11 17.92
C PRO A 150 -3.59 -13.57 17.90
N PRO A 151 -4.25 -14.02 16.81
CA PRO A 151 -4.70 -15.41 16.67
C PRO A 151 -3.59 -16.46 16.75
N HIS A 152 -2.36 -16.08 16.44
CA HIS A 152 -1.17 -16.90 16.62
C HIS A 152 -0.05 -16.07 17.26
N ILE A 153 0.54 -16.62 18.32
CA ILE A 153 1.62 -15.97 19.07
C ILE A 153 2.95 -16.57 18.60
N TYR A 154 3.84 -15.70 18.15
CA TYR A 154 5.20 -16.06 17.76
C TYR A 154 6.17 -15.94 18.94
N GLN A 155 7.30 -16.62 18.84
CA GLN A 155 8.42 -16.49 19.78
C GLN A 155 9.13 -15.15 19.61
N ALA A 156 9.87 -14.71 20.63
CA ALA A 156 10.58 -13.43 20.60
C ALA A 156 11.55 -13.29 19.41
N ALA A 157 12.27 -14.37 19.06
CA ALA A 157 13.18 -14.37 17.92
C ALA A 157 12.45 -14.25 16.57
N GLU A 158 11.29 -14.90 16.44
CA GLU A 158 10.44 -14.83 15.25
C GLU A 158 9.88 -13.41 15.09
N TYR A 159 9.40 -12.80 16.19
CA TYR A 159 8.96 -11.41 16.19
C TYR A 159 10.06 -10.42 15.80
N ALA A 160 11.30 -10.62 16.27
CA ALA A 160 12.42 -9.77 15.86
C ALA A 160 12.72 -9.88 14.35
N GLY A 161 12.60 -11.08 13.79
CA GLY A 161 12.71 -11.32 12.35
C GLY A 161 11.59 -10.61 11.57
N LEU A 162 10.34 -10.76 12.01
CA LEU A 162 9.19 -10.10 11.40
C LEU A 162 9.30 -8.58 11.47
N PHE A 163 9.70 -8.04 12.62
CA PHE A 163 9.91 -6.61 12.79
C PHE A 163 10.94 -6.08 11.78
N SER A 164 12.09 -6.75 11.66
CA SER A 164 13.15 -6.35 10.73
C SER A 164 12.69 -6.40 9.28
N MET A 165 11.98 -7.47 8.89
CA MET A 165 11.41 -7.62 7.55
C MET A 165 10.39 -6.52 7.24
N ASN A 166 9.43 -6.29 8.13
CA ASN A 166 8.37 -5.29 7.95
C ASN A 166 8.92 -3.86 7.99
N ALA A 167 9.91 -3.56 8.85
CA ALA A 167 10.58 -2.27 8.88
C ALA A 167 11.29 -1.97 7.55
N PHE A 168 12.03 -2.93 7.01
CA PHE A 168 12.68 -2.78 5.71
C PHE A 168 11.67 -2.60 4.59
N SER A 169 10.60 -3.39 4.59
CA SER A 169 9.52 -3.27 3.59
C SER A 169 8.80 -1.92 3.66
N ALA A 170 8.49 -1.42 4.87
CA ALA A 170 7.88 -0.11 5.09
C ALA A 170 8.78 1.03 4.57
N ALA A 171 10.09 0.93 4.81
CA ALA A 171 11.05 1.90 4.26
C ALA A 171 11.08 1.85 2.72
N MET A 172 11.15 0.66 2.13
CA MET A 172 11.21 0.49 0.68
C MET A 172 9.96 1.00 -0.02
N ILE A 173 8.76 0.74 0.52
CA ILE A 173 7.52 1.25 -0.08
C ILE A 173 7.41 2.78 0.08
N SER A 174 7.89 3.34 1.20
CA SER A 174 7.95 4.80 1.40
C SER A 174 8.85 5.45 0.35
N ILE A 175 10.04 4.89 0.13
CA ILE A 175 10.97 5.35 -0.92
C ILE A 175 10.33 5.21 -2.30
N PHE A 176 9.67 4.09 -2.59
CA PHE A 176 8.97 3.87 -3.85
C PHE A 176 7.88 4.91 -4.10
N ILE A 177 7.00 5.15 -3.12
CA ILE A 177 5.95 6.19 -3.21
C ILE A 177 6.59 7.55 -3.46
N GLY A 178 7.62 7.92 -2.69
CA GLY A 178 8.35 9.17 -2.90
C GLY A 178 8.92 9.31 -4.32
N MET A 179 9.53 8.25 -4.85
CA MET A 179 10.08 8.26 -6.21
C MET A 179 9.01 8.41 -7.30
N VAL A 180 7.88 7.71 -7.22
CA VAL A 180 6.84 7.77 -8.27
C VAL A 180 6.11 9.11 -8.26
N PHE A 181 5.83 9.68 -7.08
CA PHE A 181 5.20 11.00 -6.99
C PHE A 181 6.18 12.14 -7.30
N ALA A 182 7.47 12.01 -6.99
CA ALA A 182 8.48 13.01 -7.37
C ALA A 182 8.61 13.16 -8.89
N ARG A 183 8.38 12.09 -9.67
CA ARG A 183 8.34 12.17 -11.14
C ARG A 183 7.17 12.99 -11.63
N LEU A 184 6.00 12.78 -11.03
CA LEU A 184 4.79 13.53 -11.38
C LEU A 184 4.95 15.04 -11.14
N PHE A 185 5.61 15.43 -10.04
CA PHE A 185 5.85 16.84 -9.75
C PHE A 185 7.00 17.48 -10.53
N ARG A 186 7.76 16.70 -11.31
CA ARG A 186 8.92 17.18 -12.09
C ARG A 186 8.61 17.50 -13.54
N GLU A 187 7.48 17.09 -14.11
CA GLU A 187 7.10 17.45 -15.48
C GLU A 187 6.77 18.95 -15.54
N PRO A 188 7.60 19.77 -16.22
CA PRO A 188 7.24 21.16 -16.48
C PRO A 188 6.13 21.15 -17.52
N ALA A 189 5.13 22.03 -17.37
CA ALA A 189 4.21 22.34 -18.45
C ALA A 189 5.02 22.86 -19.65
N THR A 190 5.31 22.00 -20.63
CA THR A 190 5.66 22.49 -21.97
C THR A 190 4.37 23.02 -22.58
N SER A 191 4.13 24.32 -22.40
CA SER A 191 3.14 25.06 -23.17
C SER A 191 3.52 25.02 -24.65
N PRO A 192 2.60 24.61 -25.56
CA PRO A 192 2.82 24.73 -27.00
C PRO A 192 2.52 26.17 -27.43
N SER A 193 3.55 27.00 -27.43
CA SER A 193 3.59 28.26 -28.20
C SER A 193 5.02 28.80 -28.20
N ASP A 194 5.73 28.57 -29.31
CA ASP A 194 6.70 29.48 -29.96
C ASP A 194 7.72 28.68 -30.78
N VAL A 195 7.38 28.44 -32.06
CA VAL A 195 8.14 28.72 -33.30
C VAL A 195 7.38 28.11 -34.48
#